data_AF-A0ABD1QI52-F1
#
_entry.id   AF-A0ABD1QI52-F1
#
_cell.length_a   1.000
_cell.length_b   1.000
_cell.length_c   1.000
_cell.angle_alpha   90.00
_cell.angle_beta   90.00
_cell.angle_gamma   90.00
#
_symmetry.space_group_name_H-M   'P 1'
#
loop_
_entity.id
_entity.type
_entity.pdbx_description
1 polymer ?
#
loop_
_entity_poly.entity_id
_entity_poly.type
_entity_poly.pdbx_seq_one_letter_code
_entity_poly.pdbx_strand_id
1 'polypeptide(L)'
;MFNYDPYEMANYLDIIAQIVSASIAGDMVLVAAYAHELPRYGLEVRLTNYAAAYCTRLLLARRLLKTLEMDEEYKEMLRKHWMVDLTSHITLMEDEPEKYQTHFSKYIKRGIDEDGLEEMYKKVHAAICADPTLKKYEKQPPKEHKR
;
A
#
# COMPACT_ATOMS: atom_id res chain seq x y z
N MET A 1 -22.36 -27.49 -18.62
CA MET A 1 -21.71 -26.30 -19.21
C MET A 1 -21.71 -25.25 -18.11
N PHE A 2 -20.63 -25.17 -17.33
CA PHE A 2 -20.51 -24.17 -16.28
C PHE A 2 -20.27 -22.83 -16.97
N ASN A 3 -21.26 -21.93 -16.89
CA ASN A 3 -21.12 -20.56 -17.38
C ASN A 3 -20.09 -19.86 -16.50
N TYR A 4 -18.83 -19.91 -16.91
CA TYR A 4 -17.85 -18.92 -16.50
C TYR A 4 -18.15 -17.69 -17.32
N ASP A 5 -18.65 -16.64 -16.68
CA ASP A 5 -18.69 -15.31 -17.29
C ASP A 5 -17.23 -14.81 -17.33
N PRO A 6 -16.59 -14.69 -18.52
CA PRO A 6 -15.19 -14.28 -18.62
C PRO A 6 -14.97 -12.82 -18.17
N TYR A 7 -16.04 -12.09 -17.82
CA TYR A 7 -16.01 -10.70 -17.37
C TYR A 7 -16.30 -10.52 -15.86
N GLU A 8 -16.48 -11.60 -15.10
CA GLU A 8 -16.44 -11.57 -13.62
C GLU A 8 -15.00 -11.63 -13.05
N MET A 9 -13.99 -11.26 -13.84
CA MET A 9 -12.68 -10.88 -13.32
C MET A 9 -12.83 -9.53 -12.60
N ALA A 10 -13.29 -9.61 -11.35
CA ALA A 10 -13.45 -8.50 -10.43
C ALA A 10 -12.30 -7.49 -10.61
N ASN A 11 -12.66 -6.22 -10.82
CA ASN A 11 -11.75 -5.08 -10.85
C ASN A 11 -10.74 -5.13 -9.69
N TYR A 12 -9.58 -5.76 -9.86
CA TYR A 12 -8.55 -5.84 -8.82
C TYR A 12 -7.32 -5.05 -9.25
N LEU A 13 -7.52 -3.73 -9.25
CA LEU A 13 -6.46 -2.74 -9.21
C LEU A 13 -5.91 -2.70 -7.78
N ASP A 14 -5.10 -3.68 -7.41
CA ASP A 14 -4.44 -3.77 -6.10
C ASP A 14 -2.94 -4.01 -6.26
N ILE A 15 -2.13 -3.41 -5.39
CA ILE A 15 -0.67 -3.59 -5.41
C ILE A 15 -0.31 -4.61 -4.35
N ILE A 16 0.46 -5.63 -4.76
CA ILE A 16 0.90 -6.72 -3.89
C ILE A 16 2.42 -6.70 -3.84
N ALA A 17 2.98 -6.73 -2.64
CA ALA A 17 4.41 -6.82 -2.42
C ALA A 17 4.72 -8.01 -1.51
N GLN A 18 5.64 -8.88 -1.92
CA GLN A 18 5.98 -10.12 -1.21
C GLN A 18 7.49 -10.34 -1.20
N ILE A 19 7.99 -10.92 -0.12
CA ILE A 19 9.36 -11.41 -0.02
C ILE A 19 9.29 -12.93 -0.02
N VAL A 20 9.95 -13.53 -1.01
CA VAL A 20 9.87 -14.95 -1.30
C VAL A 20 11.27 -15.54 -1.29
N SER A 21 11.42 -16.69 -0.64
CA SER A 21 12.65 -17.48 -0.67
C SER A 21 12.39 -18.74 -1.51
N ALA A 22 13.31 -19.03 -2.43
CA ALA A 22 13.24 -20.22 -3.27
C ALA A 22 13.75 -21.45 -2.50
N SER A 23 12.98 -22.54 -2.53
CA SER A 23 13.38 -23.85 -1.99
C SER A 23 13.05 -24.95 -2.99
N ILE A 24 13.75 -26.08 -2.91
CA ILE A 24 13.53 -27.24 -3.78
C ILE A 24 12.09 -27.78 -3.65
N ALA A 25 11.47 -27.61 -2.49
CA ALA A 25 10.07 -27.98 -2.25
C ALA A 25 9.06 -26.97 -2.83
N GLY A 26 9.50 -25.79 -3.25
CA GLY A 26 8.68 -24.69 -3.74
C GLY A 26 9.04 -23.34 -3.13
N ASP A 27 8.49 -22.28 -3.70
CA ASP A 27 8.69 -20.90 -3.24
C ASP A 27 7.94 -20.63 -1.93
N MET A 28 8.67 -20.19 -0.91
CA MET A 28 8.13 -19.88 0.41
C MET A 28 8.00 -18.37 0.58
N VAL A 29 6.77 -17.89 0.75
CA VAL A 29 6.49 -16.49 1.05
C VAL A 29 6.83 -16.23 2.53
N LEU A 30 7.87 -15.43 2.77
CA LEU A 30 8.27 -15.05 4.12
C LEU A 30 7.32 -13.99 4.70
N VAL A 31 7.02 -12.96 3.90
CA VAL A 31 6.17 -11.84 4.29
C VAL A 31 5.43 -11.31 3.07
N ALA A 32 4.20 -10.83 3.27
CA ALA A 32 3.39 -10.17 2.24
C ALA A 32 2.78 -8.86 2.77
N ALA A 33 2.52 -7.92 1.87
CA ALA A 33 1.74 -6.70 2.11
C ALA A 33 0.89 -6.36 0.89
N TYR A 34 -0.29 -5.81 1.13
CA TYR A 34 -1.25 -5.47 0.10
C TYR A 34 -1.71 -4.01 0.22
N ALA A 35 -1.94 -3.33 -0.90
CA ALA A 35 -2.33 -1.92 -0.88
C ALA A 35 -3.74 -1.70 -0.34
N HIS A 36 -4.65 -2.68 -0.47
CA HIS A 36 -5.96 -2.65 0.19
C HIS A 36 -5.90 -2.62 1.74
N GLU A 37 -4.74 -2.85 2.35
CA GLU A 37 -4.53 -2.67 3.79
C GLU A 37 -4.23 -1.20 4.16
N LEU A 38 -3.78 -0.39 3.21
CA LEU A 38 -3.37 1.01 3.42
C LEU A 38 -4.48 1.96 3.94
N PRO A 39 -5.77 1.77 3.61
CA PRO A 39 -6.85 2.57 4.21
C PRO A 39 -6.88 2.51 5.74
N ARG A 40 -6.43 1.40 6.35
CA ARG A 40 -6.31 1.29 7.80
C ARG A 40 -5.32 2.28 8.41
N TYR A 41 -4.29 2.65 7.65
CA TYR A 41 -3.25 3.58 8.05
C TYR A 41 -3.58 5.03 7.65
N GLY A 42 -4.77 5.28 7.08
CA GLY A 42 -5.23 6.61 6.69
C GLY A 42 -5.10 6.93 5.19
N LEU A 43 -4.69 5.97 4.34
CA LEU A 43 -4.62 6.18 2.89
C LEU A 43 -5.85 5.59 2.20
N GLU A 44 -6.88 6.40 2.02
CA GLU A 44 -8.15 5.95 1.41
C GLU A 44 -8.25 6.20 -0.10
N VAL A 45 -7.37 7.03 -0.65
CA VAL A 45 -7.47 7.52 -2.03
C VAL A 45 -6.43 6.86 -2.92
N ARG A 46 -6.87 6.35 -4.08
CA ARG A 46 -6.03 5.78 -5.18
C ARG A 46 -4.90 4.87 -4.68
N LEU A 47 -5.26 3.65 -4.30
CA LEU A 47 -4.33 2.61 -3.84
C LEU A 47 -3.40 2.02 -4.93
N THR A 48 -3.55 2.48 -6.18
CA THR A 48 -2.76 2.01 -7.33
C THR A 48 -1.80 3.05 -7.90
N ASN A 49 -1.61 4.17 -7.22
CA ASN A 49 -0.58 5.13 -7.60
C ASN A 49 0.80 4.67 -7.09
N TYR A 50 1.86 5.31 -7.59
CA TYR A 50 3.21 5.02 -7.15
C TYR A 50 3.43 5.26 -5.64
N ALA A 51 2.81 6.31 -5.09
CA ALA A 51 2.91 6.62 -3.66
C ALA A 51 2.32 5.50 -2.78
N ALA A 52 1.19 4.90 -3.18
CA ALA A 52 0.62 3.72 -2.52
C ALA A 52 1.53 2.50 -2.68
N ALA A 53 2.17 2.32 -3.84
CA ALA A 53 3.18 1.27 -4.03
C ALA A 53 4.33 1.42 -3.02
N TYR A 54 4.80 2.65 -2.83
CA TYR A 54 5.86 2.96 -1.87
C TYR A 54 5.44 2.65 -0.42
N CYS A 55 4.24 3.08 -0.03
CA CYS A 55 3.67 2.77 1.27
C CYS A 55 3.51 1.25 1.50
N THR A 56 3.10 0.51 0.46
CA THR A 56 2.97 -0.96 0.50
C THR A 56 4.33 -1.63 0.68
N ARG A 57 5.36 -1.16 -0.04
CA ARG A 57 6.75 -1.64 0.10
C ARG A 57 7.30 -1.36 1.50
N LEU A 58 7.04 -0.17 2.04
CA LEU A 58 7.46 0.19 3.40
C LEU A 58 6.81 -0.73 4.44
N LEU A 59 5.51 -1.00 4.30
CA LEU A 59 4.78 -1.92 5.18
C LEU A 59 5.39 -3.33 5.14
N LEU A 60 5.72 -3.83 3.95
CA LEU A 60 6.40 -5.11 3.77
C LEU A 60 7.77 -5.12 4.47
N ALA A 61 8.58 -4.07 4.28
CA ALA A 61 9.90 -3.96 4.89
C ALA A 61 9.83 -3.93 6.43
N ARG A 62 8.88 -3.19 7.00
CA ARG A 62 8.66 -3.14 8.46
C ARG A 62 8.23 -4.50 9.02
N ARG A 63 7.37 -5.23 8.30
CA ARG A 63 7.00 -6.60 8.67
C ARG A 63 8.19 -7.54 8.65
N LEU A 64 9.01 -7.49 7.60
CA LEU A 64 10.21 -8.32 7.49
C LEU A 64 11.19 -8.05 8.63
N LEU A 65 11.54 -6.78 8.86
CA LEU A 65 12.50 -6.41 9.90
C LEU A 65 12.04 -6.83 11.29
N LYS A 66 10.73 -6.76 11.56
CA LYS A 66 10.15 -7.25 12.81
C LYS A 66 10.27 -8.77 12.96
N THR A 67 10.06 -9.52 11.88
CA THR A 67 10.27 -10.98 11.86
C THR A 67 11.74 -11.35 12.05
N LEU A 68 12.67 -10.50 11.61
CA LEU A 68 14.11 -10.68 11.75
C LEU A 68 14.69 -10.11 13.05
N GLU A 69 13.87 -9.47 13.90
CA GLU A 69 14.31 -8.81 15.15
C GLU A 69 15.36 -7.69 14.93
N MET A 70 15.37 -7.05 13.76
CA MET A 70 16.30 -5.97 13.38
C MET A 70 15.60 -4.62 13.21
N ASP A 71 14.41 -4.45 13.80
CA ASP A 71 13.54 -3.31 13.58
C ASP A 71 14.04 -2.01 14.20
N GLU A 72 14.76 -2.09 15.33
CA GLU A 72 15.35 -0.91 15.99
C GLU A 72 16.59 -0.37 15.26
N GLU A 73 17.46 -1.23 14.73
CA GLU A 73 18.69 -0.81 14.05
C GLU A 73 18.40 -0.03 12.76
N TYR A 74 17.45 -0.51 11.95
CA TYR A 74 17.10 0.09 10.66
C TYR A 74 16.04 1.19 10.73
N LYS A 75 15.58 1.54 11.93
CA LYS A 75 14.46 2.46 12.15
C LYS A 75 14.71 3.84 11.57
N GLU A 76 15.91 4.35 11.75
CA GLU A 76 16.31 5.68 11.29
C GLU A 76 16.66 5.71 9.79
N MET A 77 17.26 4.63 9.28
CA MET A 77 17.57 4.48 7.86
C MET A 77 16.30 4.56 7.01
N LEU A 78 15.26 3.82 7.40
CA LEU A 78 13.97 3.84 6.72
C LEU A 78 13.28 5.19 6.78
N ARG A 79 13.45 5.95 7.87
CA ARG A 79 12.89 7.30 8.00
C ARG A 79 13.56 8.29 7.03
N LYS A 80 14.88 8.20 6.86
CA LYS A 80 15.65 9.09 5.97
C LYS A 80 15.36 8.80 4.49
N HIS A 81 15.39 7.53 4.09
CA HIS A 81 15.19 7.13 2.69
C HIS A 81 13.76 7.42 2.19
N TRP A 82 12.76 7.23 3.06
CA TRP A 82 11.36 7.58 2.78
C TRP A 82 11.19 9.04 2.33
N MET A 83 11.80 9.98 3.05
CA MET A 83 11.59 11.41 2.79
C MET A 83 12.13 11.80 1.41
N VAL A 84 13.31 11.29 1.06
CA VAL A 84 13.97 11.58 -0.22
C VAL A 84 13.15 11.05 -1.39
N ASP A 85 12.70 9.79 -1.31
CA ASP A 85 11.97 9.15 -2.42
C ASP A 85 10.59 9.81 -2.67
N LEU A 86 9.90 10.25 -1.60
CA LEU A 86 8.61 10.93 -1.75
C LEU A 86 8.79 12.33 -2.34
N THR A 87 9.77 13.11 -1.86
CA THR A 87 10.07 14.44 -2.40
C THR A 87 10.44 14.37 -3.89
N SER A 88 11.29 13.41 -4.29
CA SER A 88 11.64 13.22 -5.70
C SER A 88 10.46 12.85 -6.58
N HIS A 89 9.51 12.05 -6.09
CA HIS A 89 8.31 11.74 -6.88
C HIS A 89 7.37 12.95 -6.99
N ILE A 90 7.22 13.75 -5.94
CA ILE A 90 6.38 14.95 -5.98
C ILE A 90 6.94 15.94 -7.01
N THR A 91 8.25 16.21 -6.97
CA THR A 91 8.91 17.11 -7.93
C THR A 91 8.80 16.62 -9.38
N LEU A 92 8.92 15.31 -9.62
CA LEU A 92 8.73 14.75 -10.97
C LEU A 92 7.28 14.87 -11.48
N MET A 93 6.30 15.01 -10.58
CA MET A 93 4.91 15.26 -10.97
C MET A 93 4.61 16.75 -11.17
N GLU A 94 5.40 17.66 -10.58
CA GLU A 94 5.32 19.10 -10.84
C GLU A 94 5.76 19.44 -12.28
N ASP A 95 6.67 18.66 -12.85
CA ASP A 95 7.19 18.85 -14.22
C ASP A 95 6.15 18.56 -15.33
N GLU A 96 5.01 17.92 -15.02
CA GLU A 96 3.95 17.58 -15.99
C GLU A 96 2.54 18.07 -15.56
N PRO A 97 2.17 19.34 -15.87
CA PRO A 97 0.94 19.96 -15.37
C PRO A 97 -0.36 19.33 -15.87
N GLU A 98 -0.35 18.65 -17.02
CA GLU A 98 -1.55 17.99 -17.58
C GLU A 98 -1.94 16.72 -16.81
N LYS A 99 -0.95 15.97 -16.30
CA LYS A 99 -1.21 14.77 -15.49
C LYS A 99 -1.65 15.14 -14.08
N TYR A 100 -1.19 16.26 -13.53
CA TYR A 100 -1.58 16.72 -12.20
C TYR A 100 -3.11 16.77 -12.01
N GLN A 101 -3.85 17.42 -12.92
CA GLN A 101 -5.30 17.57 -12.77
C GLN A 101 -6.07 16.23 -12.83
N THR A 102 -5.68 15.32 -13.72
CA THR A 102 -6.31 14.01 -13.81
C THR A 102 -5.97 13.15 -12.59
N HIS A 103 -4.72 13.20 -12.13
CA HIS A 103 -4.24 12.41 -11.00
C HIS A 103 -4.78 12.90 -9.65
N PHE A 104 -4.96 14.21 -9.50
CA PHE A 104 -5.40 14.86 -8.27
C PHE A 104 -6.90 15.18 -8.22
N SER A 105 -7.64 14.95 -9.30
CA SER A 105 -9.10 15.15 -9.34
C SER A 105 -9.87 14.52 -8.15
N LYS A 106 -9.43 13.36 -7.65
CA LYS A 106 -10.03 12.70 -6.47
C LYS A 106 -9.64 13.35 -5.13
N TYR A 107 -8.45 13.94 -5.05
CA TYR A 107 -7.97 14.66 -3.86
C TYR A 107 -8.64 16.04 -3.76
N ILE A 108 -8.72 16.76 -4.87
CA ILE A 108 -9.43 18.04 -4.99
C ILE A 108 -10.92 17.88 -4.61
N LYS A 109 -11.57 16.81 -5.08
CA LYS A 109 -12.96 16.49 -4.69
C LYS A 109 -13.15 16.25 -3.20
N ARG A 110 -12.10 15.84 -2.48
CA ARG A 110 -12.11 15.65 -1.03
C ARG A 110 -11.62 16.88 -0.26
N GLY A 111 -11.27 17.96 -0.96
CA GLY A 111 -10.72 19.17 -0.35
C GLY A 111 -9.32 18.97 0.24
N ILE A 112 -8.56 17.99 -0.25
CA ILE A 112 -7.16 17.78 0.13
C ILE A 112 -6.31 18.61 -0.84
N ASP A 113 -5.68 19.64 -0.29
CA ASP A 113 -4.69 20.50 -0.93
C ASP A 113 -3.29 19.85 -0.95
N GLU A 114 -2.33 20.52 -1.57
CA GLU A 114 -0.95 20.03 -1.76
C GLU A 114 -0.24 19.77 -0.42
N ASP A 115 -0.38 20.70 0.54
CA ASP A 115 0.14 20.55 1.90
C ASP A 115 -0.54 19.39 2.65
N GLY A 116 -1.86 19.23 2.48
CA GLY A 116 -2.63 18.13 3.05
C GLY A 116 -2.23 16.76 2.51
N LEU A 117 -1.76 16.68 1.25
CA LEU A 117 -1.30 15.44 0.65
C LEU A 117 -0.01 14.95 1.32
N GLU A 118 0.95 15.84 1.54
CA GLU A 118 2.21 15.51 2.21
C GLU A 118 1.96 15.08 3.67
N GLU A 119 1.08 15.81 4.38
CA GLU A 119 0.72 15.48 5.76
C GLU A 119 0.00 14.12 5.87
N MET A 120 -0.88 13.79 4.92
CA MET A 120 -1.54 12.49 4.84
C MET A 120 -0.50 11.37 4.72
N TYR A 121 0.47 11.49 3.81
CA TYR A 121 1.51 10.47 3.65
C TYR A 121 2.43 10.36 4.88
N LYS A 122 2.76 11.48 5.55
CA LYS A 122 3.49 11.47 6.83
C LYS A 122 2.72 10.72 7.93
N LYS A 123 1.40 10.93 8.03
CA LYS A 123 0.52 10.22 8.97
C LYS A 123 0.49 8.71 8.67
N VAL A 124 0.35 8.33 7.40
CA VAL A 124 0.37 6.93 6.96
C VAL A 124 1.71 6.28 7.31
N HIS A 125 2.83 6.96 7.05
CA HIS A 125 4.16 6.48 7.39
C HIS A 125 4.31 6.25 8.90
N ALA A 126 3.87 7.22 9.72
CA ALA A 126 3.91 7.08 11.18
C ALA A 126 3.05 5.91 11.66
N ALA A 127 1.86 5.72 11.10
CA ALA A 127 0.97 4.61 11.44
C ALA A 127 1.56 3.24 11.05
N ILE A 128 2.17 3.13 9.86
CA ILE A 128 2.87 1.91 9.42
C ILE A 128 4.06 1.59 10.32
N CYS A 129 4.80 2.60 10.77
CA CYS A 129 5.92 2.42 11.70
C CYS A 129 5.48 2.00 13.10
N ALA A 130 4.33 2.48 13.57
CA ALA A 130 3.79 2.11 14.87
C ALA A 130 3.32 0.64 14.88
N ASP A 131 2.51 0.25 13.89
CA ASP A 131 1.89 -1.08 13.86
C ASP A 131 1.96 -1.72 12.46
N PRO A 132 3.07 -2.38 12.10
CA PRO A 132 3.18 -3.06 10.81
C PRO A 132 2.39 -4.39 10.75
N THR A 133 1.61 -4.73 11.77
CA THR A 133 1.01 -6.06 11.93
C THR A 133 -0.11 -6.33 10.94
N LEU A 134 -0.08 -7.52 10.35
CA LEU A 134 -1.09 -8.00 9.41
C LEU A 134 -2.33 -8.43 10.21
N LYS A 135 -3.40 -7.64 10.13
CA LYS A 135 -4.67 -8.01 10.79
C LYS A 135 -5.35 -9.07 9.95
N LYS A 136 -5.50 -10.28 10.50
CA LYS A 136 -6.29 -11.33 9.87
C LYS A 136 -7.74 -10.84 9.78
N TYR A 137 -8.32 -10.83 8.58
CA TYR A 137 -9.73 -10.55 8.41
C TYR A 137 -10.54 -11.74 8.96
N GLU A 138 -11.42 -11.49 9.92
CA GLU A 138 -12.42 -12.48 10.35
C GLU A 138 -13.43 -12.63 9.21
N LYS A 139 -13.41 -13.79 8.54
CA LYS A 139 -14.39 -14.09 7.50
C LYS A 139 -15.78 -14.00 8.12
N GLN A 140 -16.58 -13.01 7.70
CA GLN A 140 -18.00 -13.00 8.01
C GLN A 140 -18.62 -14.27 7.43
N PRO A 141 -19.55 -14.93 8.15
CA PRO A 141 -20.18 -16.15 7.66
C PRO A 141 -20.82 -15.88 6.29
N PRO A 142 -20.79 -16.86 5.36
CA PRO A 142 -21.37 -16.68 4.03
C PRO A 142 -22.81 -16.20 4.16
N LYS A 143 -23.13 -15.05 3.53
CA LYS A 143 -24.52 -14.60 3.45
C LYS A 143 -25.31 -15.65 2.70
N GLU A 144 -26.33 -16.23 3.35
CA GLU A 144 -27.22 -17.21 2.74
C GLU A 144 -27.76 -16.63 1.41
N HIS A 145 -27.41 -17.28 0.31
CA HIS A 145 -28.09 -17.06 -0.96
C HIS A 145 -29.51 -17.59 -0.78
N LYS A 146 -30.48 -16.67 -0.67
CA LYS A 146 -31.89 -17.03 -0.80
C LYS A 146 -32.07 -17.66 -2.18
N ARG A 147 -32.41 -18.95 -2.19
CA ARG A 147 -32.81 -19.70 -3.38
C ARG A 147 -34.09 -19.14 -3.97
#